data_AF-A0A7K2Y329-F1
#
_entry.id   AF-A0A7K2Y329-F1
#
_cell.length_a   1.000
_cell.length_b   1.000
_cell.length_c   1.000
_cell.angle_alpha   90.00
_cell.angle_beta   90.00
_cell.angle_gamma   90.00
#
_symmetry.space_group_name_H-M   'P 1'
#
loop_
_entity.id
_entity.type
_entity.pdbx_description
1 polymer ?
#
loop_
_entity_poly.entity_id
_entity_poly.type
_entity_poly.pdbx_seq_one_letter_code
_entity_poly.pdbx_strand_id
1 'polypeptide(L)'
;MSAQDQHGSRGYSVPTGRPYALKELQASLGSLGDHLRELYDGAHPAEYDTIADALYVAFRTATGLAPAKSYTGCPEHPNGALDPEAPEGWGRCLICNDRRRLGERHRGGPPAAAGEQRRLGYPVPDPPYTLQRLRTYVRAVEDQRFHLGLSSPAEDFVRIADDLHRAFIVARELSRPRNASGCSEHPGAPIDPDAPPGEACIFCAGRKRRAQRSPQTPEMLPRIRRGERRQLQRRFERPPG
;
A
#
# COMPACT_ATOMS: atom_id res chain seq x y z
N MET A 1 53.49 -2.43 0.74
CA MET A 1 52.59 -1.49 0.05
C MET A 1 51.23 -2.16 -0.02
N SER A 2 50.32 -1.73 0.85
CA SER A 2 48.93 -2.24 0.98
C SER A 2 48.09 -1.67 -0.17
N ALA A 3 47.31 -2.48 -0.89
CA ALA A 3 45.92 -2.84 -0.63
C ALA A 3 44.95 -2.12 -1.59
N GLN A 4 44.12 -2.92 -2.25
CA GLN A 4 42.69 -2.65 -2.47
C GLN A 4 42.32 -1.45 -3.35
N ASP A 5 42.24 -1.67 -4.67
CA ASP A 5 41.37 -0.84 -5.55
C ASP A 5 40.80 -1.66 -6.72
N GLN A 6 40.43 -2.91 -6.45
CA GLN A 6 39.69 -3.76 -7.41
C GLN A 6 38.45 -4.32 -6.73
N HIS A 7 37.46 -3.47 -6.50
CA HIS A 7 36.10 -3.91 -6.18
C HIS A 7 35.08 -3.06 -6.93
N GLY A 8 34.35 -3.72 -7.85
CA GLY A 8 32.93 -3.45 -7.98
C GLY A 8 32.45 -2.66 -9.19
N SER A 9 32.93 -2.93 -10.41
CA SER A 9 32.12 -2.69 -11.61
C SER A 9 30.95 -3.69 -11.64
N ARG A 10 29.95 -3.48 -10.78
CA ARG A 10 28.66 -4.17 -10.87
C ARG A 10 28.04 -3.79 -12.22
N GLY A 11 28.06 -4.74 -13.15
CA GLY A 11 27.50 -4.58 -14.48
C GLY A 11 26.04 -4.13 -14.38
N TYR A 12 25.79 -2.86 -14.67
CA TYR A 12 24.47 -2.32 -14.88
C TYR A 12 23.94 -2.92 -16.19
N SER A 13 23.34 -4.10 -16.10
CA SER A 13 22.41 -4.58 -17.12
C SER A 13 21.21 -3.64 -17.06
N VAL A 14 21.18 -2.64 -17.94
CA VAL A 14 19.98 -1.83 -18.17
C VAL A 14 18.92 -2.80 -18.71
N PRO A 15 17.79 -3.01 -18.02
CA PRO A 15 16.74 -3.90 -18.52
C PRO A 15 16.34 -3.45 -19.92
N THR A 16 16.37 -4.36 -20.89
CA THR A 16 15.87 -4.14 -22.24
C THR A 16 14.42 -3.64 -22.14
N GLY A 17 14.20 -2.36 -22.40
CA GLY A 17 12.90 -1.68 -22.22
C GLY A 17 12.91 -0.43 -21.33
N ARG A 18 14.01 -0.13 -20.62
CA ARG A 18 14.10 1.07 -19.76
C ARG A 18 13.77 2.39 -20.50
N PRO A 19 14.24 2.65 -21.74
CA PRO A 19 13.88 3.87 -22.46
C PRO A 19 12.39 3.95 -22.81
N TYR A 20 11.79 2.82 -23.15
CA TYR A 20 10.36 2.75 -23.44
C TYR A 20 9.54 3.01 -22.18
N ALA A 21 9.84 2.31 -21.08
CA ALA A 21 9.17 2.48 -19.80
C ALA A 21 9.34 3.91 -19.24
N LEU A 22 10.49 4.55 -19.43
CA LEU A 22 10.69 5.96 -19.05
C LEU A 22 9.80 6.89 -19.87
N LYS A 23 9.73 6.70 -21.19
CA LYS A 23 8.87 7.50 -22.07
C LYS A 23 7.39 7.31 -21.74
N GLU A 24 6.98 6.08 -21.48
CA GLU A 24 5.61 5.73 -21.05
C GLU A 24 5.27 6.40 -19.72
N LEU A 25 6.17 6.33 -18.72
CA LEU A 25 6.00 7.02 -17.45
C LEU A 25 5.85 8.53 -17.66
N GLN A 26 6.75 9.15 -18.45
CA GLN A 26 6.69 10.59 -18.71
C GLN A 26 5.38 11.02 -19.37
N ALA A 27 4.90 10.24 -20.35
CA ALA A 27 3.63 10.50 -21.04
C ALA A 27 2.43 10.35 -20.08
N SER A 28 2.39 9.27 -19.30
CA SER A 28 1.34 9.02 -18.30
C SER A 28 1.27 10.14 -17.27
N LEU A 29 2.41 10.57 -16.72
CA LEU A 29 2.48 11.66 -15.76
C LEU A 29 2.01 13.00 -16.33
N GLY A 30 2.20 13.25 -17.63
CA GLY A 30 1.73 14.46 -18.29
C GLY A 30 0.21 14.53 -18.35
N SER A 31 -0.40 13.46 -18.85
CA SER A 31 -1.87 13.34 -18.90
C SER A 31 -2.50 13.39 -17.50
N LEU A 32 -1.82 12.83 -16.49
CA LEU A 32 -2.30 12.83 -15.11
C LEU A 32 -2.33 14.24 -14.50
N GLY A 33 -1.31 15.05 -14.78
CA GLY A 33 -1.26 16.45 -14.37
C GLY A 33 -2.42 17.26 -14.93
N ASP A 34 -2.77 17.04 -16.19
CA ASP A 34 -3.88 17.72 -16.86
C ASP A 34 -5.25 17.30 -16.26
N HIS A 35 -5.50 15.99 -16.09
CA HIS A 35 -6.73 15.51 -15.43
C HIS A 35 -6.88 16.04 -14.01
N LEU A 36 -5.79 16.19 -13.26
CA LEU A 36 -5.84 16.70 -11.89
C LEU A 36 -6.16 18.20 -11.83
N ARG A 37 -5.81 18.97 -12.87
CA ARG A 37 -6.15 20.41 -12.95
C ARG A 37 -7.64 20.63 -13.18
N GLU A 38 -8.30 19.68 -13.86
CA GLU A 38 -9.74 19.71 -14.11
C GLU A 38 -10.58 19.41 -12.86
N LEU A 39 -10.02 18.67 -11.89
CA LEU A 39 -10.67 18.44 -10.60
C LEU A 39 -10.85 19.74 -9.80
N TYR A 40 -12.01 19.90 -9.18
CA TYR A 40 -12.34 20.98 -8.25
C TYR A 40 -12.63 20.46 -6.83
N ASP A 41 -12.58 21.35 -5.84
CA ASP A 41 -12.91 21.00 -4.46
C ASP A 41 -14.39 20.59 -4.37
N GLY A 42 -14.65 19.37 -3.89
CA GLY A 42 -16.00 18.79 -3.87
C GLY A 42 -16.36 17.96 -5.11
N ALA A 43 -15.40 17.67 -6.00
CA ALA A 43 -15.59 16.73 -7.11
C ALA A 43 -16.14 15.37 -6.64
N HIS A 44 -16.89 14.70 -7.53
CA HIS A 44 -17.55 13.44 -7.17
C HIS A 44 -16.51 12.32 -6.93
N PRO A 45 -16.68 11.42 -5.94
CA PRO A 45 -15.71 10.36 -5.64
C PRO A 45 -15.31 9.49 -6.85
N ALA A 46 -16.24 9.27 -7.79
CA ALA A 46 -15.95 8.52 -9.03
C ALA A 46 -14.89 9.18 -9.93
N GLU A 47 -14.75 10.52 -9.89
CA GLU A 47 -13.71 11.23 -10.65
C GLU A 47 -12.31 10.94 -10.09
N TYR A 48 -12.20 10.66 -8.80
CA TYR A 48 -10.94 10.26 -8.18
C TYR A 48 -10.56 8.80 -8.46
N ASP A 49 -11.52 7.92 -8.79
CA ASP A 49 -11.23 6.52 -9.11
C ASP A 49 -10.39 6.40 -10.38
N THR A 50 -10.72 7.16 -11.43
CA THR A 50 -9.95 7.17 -12.69
C THR A 50 -8.52 7.67 -12.47
N ILE A 51 -8.36 8.69 -11.62
CA ILE A 51 -7.06 9.24 -11.25
C ILE A 51 -6.28 8.25 -10.38
N ALA A 52 -6.92 7.57 -9.44
CA ALA A 52 -6.29 6.55 -8.63
C ALA A 52 -5.78 5.39 -9.50
N ASP A 53 -6.57 4.93 -10.46
CA ASP A 53 -6.17 3.86 -11.38
C ASP A 53 -5.00 4.31 -12.27
N ALA A 54 -5.03 5.53 -12.81
CA ALA A 54 -3.92 6.10 -13.58
C ALA A 54 -2.63 6.24 -12.75
N LEU A 55 -2.74 6.73 -11.51
CA LEU A 55 -1.62 6.82 -10.55
C LEU A 55 -1.05 5.44 -10.24
N TYR A 56 -1.90 4.42 -10.11
CA TYR A 56 -1.44 3.06 -9.84
C TYR A 56 -0.68 2.47 -11.04
N VAL A 57 -1.16 2.69 -12.27
CA VAL A 57 -0.43 2.25 -13.48
C VAL A 57 0.92 2.96 -13.57
N ALA A 58 0.96 4.28 -13.40
CA ALA A 58 2.20 5.05 -13.39
C ALA A 58 3.18 4.57 -12.29
N PHE A 59 2.65 4.29 -11.10
CA PHE A 59 3.41 3.70 -10.00
C PHE A 59 4.03 2.36 -10.40
N ARG A 60 3.26 1.44 -11.01
CA ARG A 60 3.79 0.15 -11.46
C ARG A 60 4.93 0.31 -12.46
N THR A 61 4.80 1.22 -13.42
CA THR A 61 5.89 1.53 -14.37
C THR A 61 7.11 2.10 -13.65
N ALA A 62 6.92 3.04 -12.73
CA ALA A 62 8.01 3.61 -11.92
C ALA A 62 8.71 2.55 -11.05
N THR A 63 7.97 1.61 -10.45
CA THR A 63 8.56 0.51 -9.67
C THR A 63 9.40 -0.44 -10.52
N GLY A 64 9.05 -0.62 -11.80
CA GLY A 64 9.86 -1.42 -12.73
C GLY A 64 11.16 -0.70 -13.16
N LEU A 65 11.20 0.63 -13.08
CA LEU A 65 12.40 1.43 -13.35
C LEU A 65 13.31 1.58 -12.12
N ALA A 66 12.74 1.50 -10.92
CA ALA A 66 13.46 1.50 -9.67
C ALA A 66 14.15 0.14 -9.42
N PRO A 67 15.28 0.10 -8.68
CA PRO A 67 15.81 -1.17 -8.20
C PRO A 67 14.78 -1.88 -7.31
N ALA A 68 14.81 -3.22 -7.31
CA ALA A 68 13.89 -4.02 -6.49
C ALA A 68 14.00 -3.61 -5.00
N LYS A 69 12.90 -3.08 -4.44
CA LYS A 69 12.82 -2.64 -3.05
C LYS A 69 12.51 -3.85 -2.16
N SER A 70 13.52 -4.42 -1.52
CA SER A 70 13.36 -5.46 -0.51
C SER A 70 13.28 -4.83 0.89
N TYR A 71 12.07 -4.55 1.37
CA TYR A 71 11.91 -3.92 2.69
C TYR A 71 12.05 -4.94 3.82
N THR A 72 13.16 -4.88 4.55
CA THR A 72 13.45 -5.85 5.62
C THR A 72 12.91 -5.44 6.99
N GLY A 73 12.55 -4.17 7.16
CA GLY A 73 12.15 -3.59 8.44
C GLY A 73 13.32 -3.40 9.43
N CYS A 74 14.57 -3.63 9.01
CA CYS A 74 15.74 -3.40 9.84
C CYS A 74 16.14 -1.91 9.85
N PRO A 75 16.49 -1.33 11.01
CA PRO A 75 16.98 0.05 11.08
C PRO A 75 18.34 0.23 10.38
N GLU A 76 19.20 -0.80 10.38
CA GLU A 76 20.51 -0.75 9.72
C GLU A 76 20.41 -1.01 8.21
N HIS A 77 19.49 -1.86 7.78
CA HIS A 77 19.37 -2.29 6.38
C HIS A 77 17.91 -2.23 5.89
N PRO A 78 17.28 -1.05 5.85
CA PRO A 78 15.86 -0.94 5.53
C PRO A 78 15.49 -1.56 4.18
N ASN A 79 16.40 -1.46 3.19
CA ASN A 79 16.26 -2.04 1.85
C ASN A 79 17.22 -3.22 1.59
N GLY A 80 17.69 -3.90 2.65
CA GLY A 80 18.61 -5.04 2.53
C GLY A 80 17.97 -6.28 1.91
N ALA A 81 18.76 -7.34 1.67
CA ALA A 81 18.21 -8.61 1.18
C ALA A 81 17.25 -9.23 2.21
N LEU A 82 16.16 -9.84 1.71
CA LEU A 82 15.17 -10.55 2.52
C LEU A 82 15.65 -11.99 2.79
N ASP A 83 15.56 -12.42 4.06
CA ASP A 83 15.84 -13.80 4.47
C ASP A 83 14.61 -14.68 4.23
N PRO A 84 14.65 -15.66 3.30
CA PRO A 84 13.55 -16.58 3.08
C PRO A 84 13.40 -17.63 4.19
N GLU A 85 14.44 -17.86 4.98
CA GLU A 85 14.52 -18.89 6.02
C GLU A 85 14.58 -18.28 7.44
N ALA A 86 14.08 -17.06 7.62
CA ALA A 86 14.09 -16.41 8.92
C ALA A 86 13.27 -17.23 9.95
N PRO A 87 13.85 -17.63 11.09
CA PRO A 87 13.11 -18.27 12.18
C PRO A 87 12.00 -17.38 12.74
N GLU A 88 10.99 -17.98 13.35
CA GLU A 88 9.88 -17.23 13.96
C GLU A 88 10.41 -16.26 15.04
N GLY A 89 9.96 -15.01 15.01
CA GLY A 89 10.42 -13.94 15.90
C GLY A 89 11.70 -13.23 15.46
N TRP A 90 12.32 -13.61 14.34
CA TRP A 90 13.45 -12.87 13.75
C TRP A 90 12.98 -11.83 12.74
N GLY A 91 13.79 -10.78 12.54
CA GLY A 91 13.56 -9.82 11.46
C GLY A 91 13.77 -10.46 10.09
N ARG A 92 13.31 -9.77 9.03
CA ARG A 92 13.43 -10.30 7.65
C ARG A 92 14.75 -9.96 6.97
N CYS A 93 15.68 -9.31 7.65
CA CYS A 93 16.94 -8.88 7.05
C CYS A 93 17.94 -10.02 7.00
N LEU A 94 18.26 -10.49 5.80
CA LEU A 94 19.26 -11.55 5.57
C LEU A 94 20.61 -11.20 6.17
N ILE A 95 21.09 -9.96 5.99
CA ILE A 95 22.40 -9.53 6.50
C ILE A 95 22.45 -9.60 8.04
N CYS A 96 21.39 -9.16 8.73
CA CYS A 96 21.32 -9.22 10.18
C CYS A 96 21.15 -10.65 10.68
N ASN A 97 20.36 -11.46 9.97
CA ASN A 97 20.14 -12.86 10.32
C ASN A 97 21.41 -13.69 10.10
N ASP A 98 22.16 -13.46 9.03
CA ASP A 98 23.44 -14.10 8.74
C ASP A 98 24.46 -13.78 9.82
N ARG A 99 24.62 -12.51 10.20
CA ARG A 99 25.48 -12.11 11.34
C ARG A 99 25.06 -12.78 12.64
N ARG A 100 23.75 -12.90 12.89
CA ARG A 100 23.22 -13.59 14.06
C ARG A 100 23.51 -15.10 14.02
N ARG A 101 23.42 -15.75 12.84
CA ARG A 101 23.80 -17.17 12.61
C ARG A 101 25.29 -17.40 12.84
N LEU A 102 26.13 -16.44 12.44
CA LEU A 102 27.60 -16.48 12.61
C LEU A 102 28.07 -16.14 14.03
N GLY A 103 27.16 -15.78 14.94
CA GLY A 103 27.51 -15.45 16.33
C GLY A 103 28.12 -14.05 16.52
N GLU A 104 28.18 -13.24 15.46
CA GLU A 104 28.68 -11.86 15.48
C GLU A 104 27.61 -10.91 16.05
N ARG A 105 27.46 -10.92 17.37
CA ARG A 105 26.50 -10.05 18.06
C ARG A 105 27.02 -8.61 18.16
N HIS A 106 26.64 -7.74 17.24
CA HIS A 106 26.52 -6.31 17.56
C HIS A 106 25.10 -6.03 18.10
N ARG A 107 25.03 -5.14 19.11
CA ARG A 107 23.82 -4.68 19.80
C ARG A 107 22.88 -3.92 18.84
N GLY A 108 22.22 -4.61 17.92
CA GLY A 108 21.31 -4.00 16.94
C GLY A 108 19.85 -4.16 17.35
N GLY A 109 19.36 -3.27 18.22
CA GLY A 109 17.96 -2.85 18.41
C GLY A 109 16.88 -3.92 18.76
N PRO A 110 15.81 -3.53 19.48
CA PRO A 110 14.67 -4.43 19.70
C PRO A 110 14.04 -4.84 18.36
N PRO A 111 13.43 -6.05 18.26
CA PRO A 111 12.67 -6.43 17.08
C PRO A 111 11.61 -5.36 16.86
N ALA A 112 11.64 -4.69 15.70
CA ALA A 112 10.57 -3.79 15.33
C ALA A 112 9.28 -4.60 15.37
N ALA A 113 8.45 -4.33 16.38
CA ALA A 113 7.16 -4.97 16.55
C ALA A 113 6.42 -4.87 15.21
N ALA A 114 5.90 -6.02 14.78
CA ALA A 114 5.14 -6.18 13.57
C ALA A 114 3.85 -5.35 13.63
N GLY A 115 3.97 -4.04 13.38
CA GLY A 115 2.88 -3.25 12.84
C GLY A 115 2.60 -3.81 11.45
N GLU A 116 1.44 -4.43 11.30
CA GLU A 116 0.95 -5.26 10.20
C GLU A 116 0.88 -4.57 8.82
N GLN A 117 1.51 -3.41 8.64
CA GLN A 117 1.36 -2.53 7.49
C GLN A 117 2.72 -2.05 6.97
N ARG A 118 3.35 -2.84 6.09
CA ARG A 118 4.37 -2.39 5.12
C ARG A 118 4.71 -3.48 4.11
N ARG A 119 3.72 -4.28 3.67
CA ARG A 119 3.94 -5.44 2.80
C ARG A 119 4.64 -5.12 1.47
N LEU A 120 4.66 -3.85 1.04
CA LEU A 120 5.29 -3.38 -0.19
C LEU A 120 6.50 -2.45 0.03
N GLY A 121 6.80 -2.03 1.27
CA GLY A 121 7.94 -1.12 1.53
C GLY A 121 7.78 0.33 1.04
N TYR A 122 6.63 0.69 0.48
CA TYR A 122 6.32 2.06 0.03
C TYR A 122 5.69 2.89 1.15
N PRO A 123 5.96 4.21 1.21
CA PRO A 123 5.39 5.08 2.22
C PRO A 123 3.88 5.24 2.03
N VAL A 124 3.14 5.14 3.13
CA VAL A 124 1.71 5.44 3.20
C VAL A 124 1.57 6.77 3.93
N PRO A 125 0.93 7.79 3.34
CA PRO A 125 0.72 9.06 4.01
C PRO A 125 -0.33 8.93 5.12
N ASP A 126 -0.10 9.57 6.26
CA ASP A 126 -1.11 9.64 7.33
C ASP A 126 -2.26 10.58 6.94
N PRO A 127 -3.50 10.37 7.42
CA PRO A 127 -4.60 11.31 7.23
C PRO A 127 -4.29 12.70 7.83
N PRO A 128 -4.99 13.78 7.43
CA PRO A 128 -6.16 13.81 6.54
C PRO A 128 -5.81 13.69 5.05
N TYR A 129 -6.71 13.05 4.30
CA TYR A 129 -6.65 12.93 2.85
C TYR A 129 -7.49 14.05 2.23
N THR A 130 -6.86 14.94 1.45
CA THR A 130 -7.51 16.10 0.85
C THR A 130 -7.05 16.28 -0.60
N LEU A 131 -7.86 16.95 -1.43
CA LEU A 131 -7.49 17.27 -2.81
C LEU A 131 -6.19 18.11 -2.86
N GLN A 132 -6.03 19.05 -1.92
CA GLN A 132 -4.80 19.83 -1.81
C GLN A 132 -3.57 18.94 -1.60
N ARG A 133 -3.67 17.93 -0.74
CA ARG A 133 -2.57 17.00 -0.49
C ARG A 133 -2.26 16.13 -1.69
N LEU A 134 -3.30 15.68 -2.42
CA LEU A 134 -3.13 14.99 -3.69
C LEU A 134 -2.38 15.88 -4.70
N ARG A 135 -2.80 17.15 -4.86
CA ARG A 135 -2.14 18.14 -5.71
C ARG A 135 -0.68 18.36 -5.32
N THR A 136 -0.36 18.40 -4.02
CA THR A 136 1.03 18.52 -3.56
C THR A 136 1.88 17.33 -4.00
N TYR A 137 1.40 16.09 -3.82
CA TYR A 137 2.15 14.90 -4.24
C TYR A 137 2.30 14.84 -5.77
N VAL A 138 1.25 15.13 -6.53
CA VAL A 138 1.33 15.12 -8.00
C VAL A 138 2.28 16.21 -8.51
N ARG A 139 2.26 17.42 -7.96
CA ARG A 139 3.25 18.46 -8.32
C ARG A 139 4.69 18.01 -8.04
N ALA A 140 4.93 17.40 -6.87
CA ALA A 140 6.26 16.86 -6.56
C ALA A 140 6.70 15.79 -7.57
N VAL A 141 5.77 14.96 -8.07
CA VAL A 141 6.04 13.98 -9.12
C VAL A 141 6.30 14.66 -10.47
N GLU A 142 5.53 15.70 -10.83
CA GLU A 142 5.75 16.49 -12.06
C GLU A 142 7.13 17.16 -12.05
N ASP A 143 7.50 17.80 -10.94
CA ASP A 143 8.81 18.44 -10.78
C ASP A 143 9.94 17.41 -10.95
N GLN A 144 9.81 16.24 -10.32
CA GLN A 144 10.77 15.14 -10.48
C GLN A 144 10.83 14.62 -11.92
N ARG A 145 9.70 14.56 -12.62
CA ARG A 145 9.64 14.09 -14.02
C ARG A 145 10.55 14.91 -14.93
N PHE A 146 10.61 16.23 -14.75
CA PHE A 146 11.45 17.11 -15.58
C PHE A 146 12.94 16.84 -15.42
N HIS A 147 13.36 16.34 -14.25
CA HIS A 147 14.75 16.01 -13.96
C HIS A 147 15.09 14.53 -14.17
N LEU A 148 14.09 13.69 -14.47
CA LEU A 148 14.26 12.25 -14.63
C LEU A 148 14.69 11.90 -16.07
N GLY A 149 15.90 11.38 -16.22
CA GLY A 149 16.50 10.93 -17.47
C GLY A 149 16.97 9.48 -17.41
N LEU A 150 17.45 8.96 -18.54
CA LEU A 150 17.98 7.58 -18.64
C LEU A 150 19.16 7.33 -17.69
N SER A 151 20.00 8.35 -17.52
CA SER A 151 21.20 8.33 -16.67
C SER A 151 20.92 8.77 -15.24
N SER A 152 19.67 9.02 -14.87
CA SER A 152 19.34 9.40 -13.48
C SER A 152 19.75 8.28 -12.52
N PRO A 153 20.21 8.65 -11.32
CA PRO A 153 20.56 7.69 -10.28
C PRO A 153 19.34 6.88 -9.84
N ALA A 154 19.58 5.67 -9.33
CA ALA A 154 18.53 4.74 -8.92
C ALA A 154 17.61 5.33 -7.83
N GLU A 155 18.17 6.17 -6.95
CA GLU A 155 17.46 6.87 -5.88
C GLU A 155 16.35 7.78 -6.43
N ASP A 156 16.55 8.41 -7.58
CA ASP A 156 15.53 9.28 -8.19
C ASP A 156 14.31 8.46 -8.66
N PHE A 157 14.53 7.25 -9.19
CA PHE A 157 13.45 6.33 -9.56
C PHE A 157 12.72 5.77 -8.33
N VAL A 158 13.43 5.55 -7.23
CA VAL A 158 12.79 5.18 -5.95
C VAL A 158 11.94 6.33 -5.43
N ARG A 159 12.45 7.56 -5.45
CA ARG A 159 11.74 8.75 -4.96
C ARG A 159 10.44 8.99 -5.73
N ILE A 160 10.48 8.93 -7.07
CA ILE A 160 9.27 9.13 -7.88
C ILE A 160 8.25 8.01 -7.67
N ALA A 161 8.69 6.76 -7.49
CA ALA A 161 7.80 5.64 -7.16
C ALA A 161 7.16 5.79 -5.77
N ASP A 162 7.92 6.25 -4.78
CA ASP A 162 7.43 6.52 -3.43
C ASP A 162 6.37 7.64 -3.42
N ASP A 163 6.60 8.72 -4.17
CA ASP A 163 5.63 9.83 -4.25
C ASP A 163 4.40 9.49 -5.09
N LEU A 164 4.55 8.69 -6.16
CA LEU A 164 3.43 8.14 -6.90
C LEU A 164 2.55 7.24 -6.03
N HIS A 165 3.17 6.41 -5.20
CA HIS A 165 2.42 5.58 -4.25
C HIS A 165 1.66 6.42 -3.22
N ARG A 166 2.28 7.49 -2.68
CA ARG A 166 1.59 8.41 -1.77
C ARG A 166 0.40 9.07 -2.45
N ALA A 167 0.58 9.60 -3.66
CA ALA A 167 -0.50 10.19 -4.44
C ALA A 167 -1.63 9.18 -4.68
N PHE A 168 -1.30 7.95 -5.08
CA PHE A 168 -2.27 6.87 -5.29
C PHE A 168 -3.11 6.60 -4.03
N ILE A 169 -2.48 6.48 -2.86
CA ILE A 169 -3.21 6.25 -1.61
C ILE A 169 -4.18 7.41 -1.33
N VAL A 170 -3.74 8.66 -1.47
CA VAL A 170 -4.62 9.82 -1.25
C VAL A 170 -5.79 9.80 -2.24
N ALA A 171 -5.53 9.59 -3.53
CA ALA A 171 -6.58 9.53 -4.55
C ALA A 171 -7.58 8.39 -4.27
N ARG A 172 -7.08 7.23 -3.86
CA ARG A 172 -7.92 6.06 -3.54
C ARG A 172 -8.80 6.27 -2.30
N GLU A 173 -8.30 6.96 -1.29
CA GLU A 173 -9.08 7.31 -0.11
C GLU A 173 -10.07 8.46 -0.39
N LEU A 174 -9.79 9.34 -1.36
CA LEU A 174 -10.74 10.35 -1.84
C LEU A 174 -11.82 9.74 -2.74
N SER A 175 -11.50 8.70 -3.52
CA SER A 175 -12.46 8.03 -4.41
C SER A 175 -13.42 7.12 -3.67
N ARG A 176 -12.93 6.56 -2.57
CA ARG A 176 -13.73 5.79 -1.61
C ARG A 176 -13.56 6.48 -0.29
N PRO A 177 -14.19 7.65 -0.08
CA PRO A 177 -14.15 8.31 1.22
C PRO A 177 -14.66 7.27 2.20
N ARG A 178 -13.73 6.67 2.93
CA ARG A 178 -14.07 5.90 4.12
C ARG A 178 -14.60 7.00 5.01
N ASN A 179 -15.92 7.14 5.03
CA ASN A 179 -16.64 7.82 6.06
C ASN A 179 -16.28 7.06 7.34
N ALA A 180 -15.08 7.30 7.86
CA ALA A 180 -14.57 6.70 9.04
C ALA A 180 -15.37 7.39 10.11
N SER A 181 -16.44 6.72 10.51
CA SER A 181 -17.37 7.07 11.57
C SER A 181 -16.73 7.46 12.91
N GLY A 182 -15.40 7.51 13.01
CA GLY A 182 -14.64 7.74 14.24
C GLY A 182 -14.90 6.67 15.30
N CYS A 183 -15.55 5.56 14.92
CA CYS A 183 -16.04 4.59 15.87
C CYS A 183 -14.88 3.83 16.51
N SER A 184 -14.72 3.97 17.83
CA SER A 184 -13.71 3.25 18.62
C SER A 184 -13.88 1.73 18.56
N GLU A 185 -15.11 1.23 18.39
CA GLU A 185 -15.38 -0.20 18.25
C GLU A 185 -15.09 -0.76 16.84
N HIS A 186 -15.19 0.08 15.80
CA HIS A 186 -15.00 -0.35 14.41
C HIS A 186 -14.20 0.72 13.65
N PRO A 187 -12.87 0.77 13.86
CA PRO A 187 -12.02 1.73 13.18
C PRO A 187 -12.11 1.53 11.66
N GLY A 188 -12.43 2.60 10.93
CA GLY A 188 -12.56 2.58 9.47
C GLY A 188 -13.88 2.02 8.92
N ALA A 189 -14.86 1.73 9.78
CA ALA A 189 -16.18 1.32 9.31
C ALA A 189 -16.96 2.50 8.70
N PRO A 190 -17.66 2.27 7.56
CA PRO A 190 -18.47 3.30 6.90
C PRO A 190 -19.53 3.90 7.84
N ILE A 191 -19.79 5.21 7.71
CA ILE A 191 -20.95 5.87 8.32
C ILE A 191 -22.22 5.33 7.66
N ASP A 192 -23.23 5.08 8.48
CA ASP A 192 -24.57 4.72 8.02
C ASP A 192 -25.28 5.96 7.44
N PRO A 193 -25.75 5.94 6.18
CA PRO A 193 -26.41 7.10 5.57
C PRO A 193 -27.73 7.47 6.27
N ASP A 194 -28.36 6.54 6.98
CA ASP A 194 -29.62 6.76 7.70
C ASP A 194 -29.39 7.21 9.15
N ALA A 195 -28.14 7.33 9.60
CA ALA A 195 -27.82 7.73 10.96
C ALA A 195 -27.70 9.25 11.12
N PRO A 196 -28.09 9.82 12.29
CA PRO A 196 -27.88 11.23 12.59
C PRO A 196 -26.40 11.66 12.44
N PRO A 197 -26.13 12.92 12.06
CA PRO A 197 -24.77 13.40 11.87
C PRO A 197 -23.98 13.26 13.18
N GLY A 198 -22.86 12.52 13.12
CA GLY A 198 -21.95 12.32 14.23
C GLY A 198 -22.10 11.00 15.00
N GLU A 199 -23.08 10.15 14.68
CA GLU A 199 -23.28 8.93 15.48
C GLU A 199 -23.45 7.65 14.67
N ALA A 200 -22.48 6.76 14.87
CA ALA A 200 -22.44 5.33 14.55
C ALA A 200 -21.98 4.93 13.13
N CYS A 201 -21.02 4.01 13.13
CA CYS A 201 -20.71 3.22 11.95
C CYS A 201 -21.88 2.30 11.59
N ILE A 202 -21.94 1.86 10.34
CA ILE A 202 -22.96 0.93 9.83
C ILE A 202 -23.10 -0.33 10.69
N PHE A 203 -22.02 -0.80 11.32
CA PHE A 203 -22.05 -1.96 12.20
C PHE A 203 -22.69 -1.65 13.57
N CYS A 204 -22.39 -0.48 14.15
CA CYS A 204 -22.99 -0.02 15.40
C CYS A 204 -24.45 0.36 15.20
N ALA A 205 -24.77 1.06 14.12
CA ALA A 205 -26.15 1.38 13.73
C ALA A 205 -26.95 0.10 13.46
N GLY A 206 -26.38 -0.85 12.71
CA GLY A 206 -26.97 -2.18 12.51
C GLY A 206 -27.15 -2.97 13.81
N ARG A 207 -26.22 -2.85 14.77
CA ARG A 207 -26.34 -3.46 16.10
C ARG A 207 -27.49 -2.82 16.91
N LYS A 208 -27.60 -1.48 16.93
CA LYS A 208 -28.71 -0.74 17.56
C LYS A 208 -30.06 -1.12 16.94
N ARG A 209 -30.18 -1.13 15.60
CA ARG A 209 -31.42 -1.54 14.90
C ARG A 209 -31.84 -2.98 15.22
N ARG A 210 -30.88 -3.90 15.36
CA ARG A 210 -31.17 -5.28 15.79
C ARG A 210 -31.60 -5.37 17.26
N ALA A 211 -31.03 -4.55 18.14
CA ALA A 211 -31.43 -4.50 19.56
C ALA A 211 -32.83 -3.88 19.74
N GLN A 212 -33.23 -2.97 18.85
CA GLN A 212 -34.54 -2.31 18.87
C GLN A 212 -35.65 -3.09 18.13
N ARG A 213 -35.32 -4.18 17.42
CA ARG A 213 -36.31 -5.02 16.75
C ARG A 213 -37.20 -5.71 17.79
N SER A 214 -38.51 -5.60 17.60
CA SER A 214 -39.50 -6.30 18.43
C SER A 214 -39.39 -7.83 18.22
N PRO A 215 -39.60 -8.63 19.28
CA PRO A 215 -39.48 -10.09 19.23
C PRO A 215 -40.50 -10.78 18.30
N GLN A 216 -41.43 -10.04 17.70
CA GLN A 216 -42.46 -10.56 16.79
C GLN A 216 -42.07 -10.50 15.30
N THR A 217 -40.87 -10.04 14.96
CA THR A 217 -40.43 -10.01 13.56
C THR A 217 -39.90 -11.40 13.16
N PRO A 218 -40.47 -12.10 12.16
CA PRO A 218 -40.00 -13.43 11.78
C PRO A 218 -38.56 -13.38 11.23
N GLU A 219 -37.64 -14.09 11.89
CA GLU A 219 -36.25 -14.28 11.42
C GLU A 219 -36.24 -15.25 10.23
N MET A 220 -36.01 -14.74 9.02
CA MET A 220 -35.95 -15.55 7.79
C MET A 220 -34.61 -16.30 7.60
N LEU A 221 -33.61 -16.09 8.46
CA LEU A 221 -32.30 -16.73 8.37
C LEU A 221 -31.86 -17.31 9.73
N PRO A 222 -31.51 -18.60 9.80
CA PRO A 222 -31.08 -19.22 11.05
C PRO A 222 -29.78 -18.57 11.54
N ARG A 223 -29.79 -18.19 12.83
CA ARG A 223 -28.70 -17.54 13.54
C ARG A 223 -27.54 -18.54 13.69
N ILE A 224 -26.49 -18.41 12.88
CA ILE A 224 -25.27 -19.21 13.03
C ILE A 224 -24.60 -18.76 14.34
N ARG A 225 -24.61 -19.62 15.37
CA ARG A 225 -23.91 -19.35 16.63
C ARG A 225 -22.40 -19.32 16.36
N ARG A 226 -21.72 -18.27 16.81
CA ARG A 226 -20.24 -18.22 16.78
C ARG A 226 -19.70 -19.41 17.57
N GLY A 227 -19.11 -20.38 16.88
CA GLY A 227 -18.61 -21.63 17.43
C GLY A 227 -18.96 -22.86 16.59
N GLU A 228 -20.08 -22.81 15.85
CA GLU A 228 -20.44 -23.89 14.92
C GLU A 228 -19.73 -23.69 13.59
N ARG A 229 -18.55 -24.32 13.45
CA ARG A 229 -17.97 -24.57 12.14
C ARG A 229 -18.99 -25.35 11.32
N ARG A 230 -19.60 -24.72 10.31
CA ARG A 230 -20.27 -25.44 9.23
C ARG A 230 -19.23 -26.39 8.63
N GLN A 231 -19.32 -27.67 8.95
CA GLN A 231 -18.78 -28.69 8.08
C GLN A 231 -19.62 -28.61 6.81
N LEU A 232 -19.17 -27.80 5.85
CA LEU A 232 -19.64 -27.87 4.48
C LEU A 232 -19.33 -29.29 4.00
N GLN A 233 -20.31 -30.19 4.11
CA GLN A 233 -20.25 -31.48 3.46
C GLN A 233 -20.13 -31.19 1.96
N ARG A 234 -18.93 -31.36 1.42
CA ARG A 234 -18.67 -31.35 -0.02
C ARG A 234 -19.37 -32.57 -0.61
N ARG A 235 -20.67 -32.44 -0.90
CA ARG A 235 -21.39 -33.39 -1.72
C ARG A 235 -21.17 -33.03 -3.19
N PHE A 236 -19.98 -33.36 -3.68
CA PHE A 236 -19.76 -33.63 -5.10
C PHE A 236 -19.33 -35.09 -5.18
N GLU A 237 -20.30 -35.99 -5.24
CA GLU A 237 -20.06 -37.32 -5.77
C GLU A 237 -19.82 -37.14 -7.28
N ARG A 238 -18.56 -37.32 -7.68
CA ARG A 238 -18.15 -37.43 -9.09
C ARG A 238 -18.63 -38.80 -9.59
N PRO A 239 -19.40 -38.89 -10.69
CA PRO A 239 -19.77 -40.19 -11.24
C PRO A 239 -18.50 -40.94 -11.69
N PRO A 240 -18.41 -42.26 -11.48
CA PRO A 240 -17.39 -43.08 -12.12
C PRO A 240 -17.66 -43.13 -13.64
N GLY A 241 -16.58 -43.27 -14.41
CA GLY A 241 -16.56 -43.22 -15.88
C GLY A 241 -17.35 -44.31 -16.58
#